data_AF-A0A812P4H6-F1
#
_entry.id   AF-A0A812P4H6-F1
#
_cell.length_a   1.000
_cell.length_b   1.000
_cell.length_c   1.000
_cell.angle_alpha   90.00
_cell.angle_beta   90.00
_cell.angle_gamma   90.00
#
_symmetry.space_group_name_H-M   'P 1'
#
loop_
_entity.id
_entity.type
_entity.pdbx_description
1 polymer ?
#
loop_
_entity_poly.entity_id
_entity_poly.type
_entity_poly.pdbx_seq_one_letter_code
_entity_poly.pdbx_strand_id
1 'polypeptide(L)'
;CSSLPVSTRDSKESKLQGLFLLLVQHVLDLSQLGIAQADQHSQQSFQLVMKGASSASAAYISAATSSLRRWIKFATERKLSVIAPAPAEMAAFLREVALGGPTAAASVYQSMSWLDKRFGVGWPLLHFLVCPYKLVSCEHAAKQAKELEPWEFLNLLMLAEELTGPCRILVSFVLQSAVSCIRFAHVQRSKLIAAHSGWLEYECSMGKSRRGGCRPPYRWACPEVSRGSFSLLETLQQFHEEVAHPKASFLWPAIQLSSEHLWQIMEDTPFLTHRQMSRSRFMECFRGLLTRAGLHPSKAHTAHYNRLRRFMPTAAMVFKCAEADAQAVGSWTENVQGSKASTNRVPMAVHYAGERASDYSSHGMLLKPDSWTWEAVNQTKVGVIDCADLEWFQQRDKVHLTKERDLEQRSVPWCREQPFHQDPSQRGAIKEMAS
;
A
#
# COMPACT_ATOMS: atom_id res chain seq x y z
N CYS A 1 -8.13 26.95 -22.17
CA CYS A 1 -8.99 26.31 -21.15
C CYS A 1 -8.30 25.08 -20.57
N SER A 2 -7.81 25.22 -19.35
CA SER A 2 -7.05 24.22 -18.57
C SER A 2 -7.97 23.15 -17.98
N SER A 3 -8.06 21.98 -18.62
CA SER A 3 -8.67 20.80 -18.02
C SER A 3 -7.68 20.14 -17.05
N LEU A 4 -8.05 20.16 -15.77
CA LEU A 4 -7.35 19.45 -14.70
C LEU A 4 -7.45 17.92 -14.91
N PRO A 5 -6.49 17.12 -14.40
CA PRO A 5 -6.41 15.70 -14.73
C PRO A 5 -7.63 14.93 -14.20
N VAL A 6 -8.39 14.38 -15.15
CA VAL A 6 -9.68 13.68 -15.02
C VAL A 6 -9.59 12.44 -14.08
N SER A 7 -8.43 11.82 -13.92
CA SER A 7 -8.29 10.54 -13.21
C SER A 7 -8.50 10.57 -11.67
N THR A 8 -8.12 11.66 -10.98
CA THR A 8 -8.14 11.68 -9.49
C THR A 8 -9.34 12.41 -8.89
N ARG A 9 -9.89 13.38 -9.63
CA ARG A 9 -11.10 14.11 -9.24
C ARG A 9 -12.32 13.21 -9.32
N ASP A 10 -12.47 12.47 -10.42
CA ASP A 10 -13.60 11.57 -10.66
C ASP A 10 -13.66 10.45 -9.60
N SER A 11 -12.51 9.92 -9.18
CA SER A 11 -12.44 8.91 -8.12
C SER A 11 -12.85 9.45 -6.74
N LYS A 12 -12.55 10.73 -6.44
CA LYS A 12 -12.92 11.34 -5.15
C LYS A 12 -14.39 11.75 -5.15
N GLU A 13 -14.87 12.33 -6.24
CA GLU A 13 -16.26 12.75 -6.40
C GLU A 13 -17.21 11.55 -6.32
N SER A 14 -16.89 10.46 -7.03
CA SER A 14 -17.62 9.19 -6.91
C SER A 14 -17.69 8.68 -5.46
N LYS A 15 -16.61 8.81 -4.68
CA LYS A 15 -16.59 8.42 -3.26
C LYS A 15 -17.41 9.36 -2.39
N LEU A 16 -17.39 10.66 -2.67
CA LEU A 16 -18.25 11.65 -1.99
C LEU A 16 -19.72 11.34 -2.28
N GLN A 17 -20.06 11.04 -3.53
CA GLN A 17 -21.41 10.66 -3.93
C GLN A 17 -21.87 9.41 -3.19
N GLY A 18 -21.01 8.38 -3.11
CA GLY A 18 -21.30 7.16 -2.37
C GLY A 18 -21.49 7.38 -0.87
N LEU A 19 -20.78 8.35 -0.26
CA LEU A 19 -21.00 8.74 1.13
C LEU A 19 -22.31 9.53 1.29
N PHE A 20 -22.57 10.47 0.39
CA PHE A 20 -23.79 11.29 0.39
C PHE A 20 -25.05 10.43 0.35
N LEU A 21 -25.13 9.50 -0.61
CA LEU A 21 -26.28 8.59 -0.73
C LEU A 21 -26.48 7.76 0.53
N LEU A 22 -25.38 7.27 1.13
CA LEU A 22 -25.45 6.49 2.36
C LEU A 22 -25.93 7.31 3.56
N LEU A 23 -25.53 8.58 3.64
CA LEU A 23 -25.97 9.50 4.68
C LEU A 23 -27.46 9.82 4.52
N VAL A 24 -27.90 10.24 3.33
CA VAL A 24 -29.32 10.58 3.08
C VAL A 24 -30.24 9.37 3.30
N GLN A 25 -29.78 8.17 2.94
CA GLN A 25 -30.60 6.96 3.09
C GLN A 25 -30.79 6.51 4.55
N HIS A 26 -29.80 6.73 5.43
CA HIS A 26 -29.78 6.07 6.74
C HIS A 26 -29.55 6.99 7.94
N VAL A 27 -29.10 8.22 7.71
CA VAL A 27 -28.55 9.08 8.76
C VAL A 27 -29.14 10.48 8.75
N LEU A 28 -29.19 11.12 7.59
CA LEU A 28 -29.59 12.51 7.43
C LEU A 28 -31.01 12.61 6.90
N ASP A 29 -31.85 13.32 7.64
CA ASP A 29 -33.13 13.81 7.15
C ASP A 29 -32.92 15.19 6.54
N LEU A 30 -32.82 15.25 5.21
CA LEU A 30 -32.60 16.51 4.49
C LEU A 30 -33.79 17.48 4.62
N SER A 31 -34.99 16.99 4.95
CA SER A 31 -36.15 17.87 5.16
C SER A 31 -35.98 18.74 6.40
N GLN A 32 -35.34 18.21 7.46
CA GLN A 32 -34.98 18.98 8.66
C GLN A 32 -33.91 20.05 8.37
N LEU A 33 -33.19 19.91 7.26
CA LEU A 33 -32.22 20.89 6.77
C LEU A 33 -32.86 21.91 5.80
N GLY A 34 -34.18 21.89 5.61
CA GLY A 34 -34.90 22.79 4.72
C GLY A 34 -34.80 22.43 3.23
N ILE A 35 -34.37 21.21 2.91
CA ILE A 35 -34.27 20.72 1.53
C ILE A 35 -35.54 19.93 1.19
N ALA A 36 -36.29 20.41 0.20
CA ALA A 36 -37.51 19.75 -0.28
C ALA A 36 -37.22 18.33 -0.79
N GLN A 37 -38.20 17.43 -0.65
CA GLN A 37 -38.05 16.02 -1.09
C GLN A 37 -37.64 15.89 -2.56
N ALA A 38 -38.20 16.73 -3.43
CA ALA A 38 -37.86 16.75 -4.86
C ALA A 38 -36.37 17.02 -5.13
N ASP A 39 -35.70 17.72 -4.22
CA ASP A 39 -34.32 18.18 -4.38
C ASP A 39 -33.30 17.33 -3.61
N GLN A 40 -33.73 16.30 -2.87
CA GLN A 40 -32.85 15.52 -2.00
C GLN A 40 -31.70 14.80 -2.74
N HIS A 41 -31.90 14.51 -4.02
CA HIS A 41 -30.88 13.88 -4.88
C HIS A 41 -30.29 14.85 -5.91
N SER A 42 -30.59 16.15 -5.81
CA SER A 42 -30.06 17.16 -6.73
C SER A 42 -28.56 17.38 -6.52
N GLN A 43 -27.89 17.84 -7.58
CA GLN A 43 -26.47 18.20 -7.51
C GLN A 43 -26.22 19.36 -6.54
N GLN A 44 -27.19 20.25 -6.36
CA GLN A 44 -27.10 21.35 -5.39
C GLN A 44 -27.10 20.84 -3.95
N SER A 45 -28.01 19.92 -3.61
CA SER A 45 -28.05 19.27 -2.28
C SER A 45 -26.76 18.50 -1.99
N PHE A 46 -26.25 17.77 -2.98
CA PHE A 46 -24.95 17.11 -2.88
C PHE A 46 -23.83 18.10 -2.56
N GLN A 47 -23.70 19.18 -3.34
CA GLN A 47 -22.65 20.18 -3.13
C GLN A 47 -22.75 20.87 -1.77
N LEU A 48 -23.97 21.19 -1.32
CA LEU A 48 -24.23 21.84 -0.03
C LEU A 48 -23.80 20.92 1.13
N VAL A 49 -24.35 19.70 1.18
CA VAL A 49 -24.10 18.75 2.27
C VAL A 49 -22.65 18.30 2.30
N MET A 50 -22.05 18.05 1.13
CA MET A 50 -20.69 17.49 1.06
C MET A 50 -19.59 18.55 1.10
N LYS A 51 -19.91 19.85 1.16
CA LYS A 51 -18.92 20.94 1.17
C LYS A 51 -17.85 20.74 2.25
N GLY A 52 -18.26 20.42 3.48
CA GLY A 52 -17.32 20.20 4.60
C GLY A 52 -16.45 18.95 4.42
N ALA A 53 -17.05 17.88 3.90
CA ALA A 53 -16.37 16.61 3.63
C ALA A 53 -15.46 16.65 2.40
N SER A 54 -15.71 17.57 1.45
CA SER A 54 -14.91 17.74 0.24
C SER A 54 -13.44 18.06 0.54
N SER A 55 -13.15 18.63 1.71
CA SER A 55 -11.79 18.89 2.16
C SER A 55 -11.03 17.62 2.54
N ALA A 56 -11.70 16.50 2.82
CA ALA A 56 -11.06 15.24 3.22
C ALA A 56 -10.36 14.54 2.03
N SER A 57 -9.41 13.65 2.34
CA SER A 57 -8.77 12.83 1.31
C SER A 57 -9.70 11.70 0.85
N ALA A 58 -9.59 11.26 -0.40
CA ALA A 58 -10.39 10.15 -0.94
C ALA A 58 -10.24 8.85 -0.11
N ALA A 59 -9.06 8.59 0.45
CA ALA A 59 -8.83 7.43 1.33
C ALA A 59 -9.60 7.55 2.65
N TYR A 60 -9.63 8.76 3.22
CA TYR A 60 -10.36 9.02 4.46
C TYR A 60 -11.87 8.95 4.26
N ILE A 61 -12.38 9.48 3.14
CA ILE A 61 -13.80 9.36 2.77
C ILE A 61 -14.18 7.88 2.66
N SER A 62 -13.37 7.06 1.96
CA SER A 62 -13.61 5.61 1.90
C SER A 62 -13.60 4.95 3.28
N ALA A 63 -12.67 5.29 4.17
CA ALA A 63 -12.63 4.74 5.52
C ALA A 63 -13.87 5.12 6.36
N ALA A 64 -14.33 6.36 6.24
CA ALA A 64 -15.55 6.84 6.89
C ALA A 64 -16.79 6.13 6.35
N THR A 65 -16.92 6.00 5.02
CA THR A 65 -18.01 5.26 4.37
C THR A 65 -18.02 3.79 4.81
N SER A 66 -16.86 3.11 4.83
CA SER A 66 -16.78 1.71 5.27
C SER A 66 -17.16 1.55 6.74
N SER A 67 -16.74 2.48 7.60
CA SER A 67 -17.11 2.48 9.02
C SER A 67 -18.61 2.67 9.21
N LEU A 68 -19.21 3.61 8.47
CA LEU A 68 -20.65 3.85 8.49
C LEU A 68 -21.44 2.64 7.99
N ARG A 69 -21.03 2.02 6.87
CA ARG A 69 -21.68 0.78 6.38
C ARG A 69 -21.64 -0.34 7.42
N ARG A 70 -20.52 -0.48 8.13
CA ARG A 70 -20.38 -1.50 9.18
C ARG A 70 -21.31 -1.22 10.37
N TRP A 71 -21.43 0.06 10.78
CA TRP A 71 -22.38 0.47 11.80
C TRP A 71 -23.84 0.22 11.37
N ILE A 72 -24.23 0.67 10.17
CA ILE A 72 -25.58 0.45 9.63
C ILE A 72 -25.91 -1.04 9.63
N LYS A 73 -25.00 -1.88 9.11
CA LYS A 73 -25.18 -3.33 9.11
C LYS A 73 -25.41 -3.88 10.53
N PHE A 74 -24.53 -3.53 11.47
CA PHE A 74 -24.63 -3.98 12.87
C PHE A 74 -25.96 -3.57 13.51
N ALA A 75 -26.37 -2.32 13.33
CA ALA A 75 -27.60 -1.76 13.88
C ALA A 75 -28.83 -2.42 13.26
N THR A 76 -28.89 -2.53 11.93
CA THR A 76 -30.02 -3.16 11.22
C THR A 76 -30.20 -4.63 11.60
N GLU A 77 -29.11 -5.41 11.66
CA GLU A 77 -29.17 -6.84 12.04
C GLU A 77 -29.69 -7.04 13.47
N ARG A 78 -29.46 -6.07 14.35
CA ARG A 78 -29.89 -6.08 15.76
C ARG A 78 -31.14 -5.24 16.02
N LYS A 79 -31.78 -4.71 14.97
CA LYS A 79 -32.97 -3.83 15.05
C LYS A 79 -32.77 -2.62 15.95
N LEU A 80 -31.58 -2.04 15.93
CA LEU A 80 -31.19 -0.86 16.70
C LEU A 80 -31.37 0.42 15.88
N SER A 81 -31.44 1.56 16.56
CA SER A 81 -31.47 2.86 15.90
C SER A 81 -30.10 3.20 15.30
N VAL A 82 -30.05 3.48 13.99
CA VAL A 82 -28.82 3.92 13.30
C VAL A 82 -28.43 5.35 13.72
N ILE A 83 -29.42 6.21 13.92
CA ILE A 83 -29.24 7.66 14.16
C ILE A 83 -29.04 7.94 15.65
N ALA A 84 -29.88 7.33 16.49
CA ALA A 84 -29.90 7.56 17.94
C ALA A 84 -29.71 6.23 18.72
N PRO A 85 -28.56 5.55 18.57
CA PRO A 85 -28.26 4.37 19.36
C PRO A 85 -28.06 4.72 20.83
N ALA A 86 -28.43 3.79 21.71
CA ALA A 86 -28.06 3.88 23.11
C ALA A 86 -26.53 3.76 23.28
N PRO A 87 -25.92 4.40 24.29
CA PRO A 87 -24.48 4.30 24.49
C PRO A 87 -23.95 2.87 24.64
N ALA A 88 -24.74 1.98 25.27
CA ALA A 88 -24.39 0.57 25.43
C ALA A 88 -24.33 -0.18 24.09
N GLU A 89 -25.20 0.17 23.14
CA GLU A 89 -25.24 -0.42 21.79
C GLU A 89 -24.01 -0.01 20.97
N MET A 90 -23.66 1.28 21.01
CA MET A 90 -22.46 1.80 20.36
C MET A 90 -21.19 1.18 20.95
N ALA A 91 -21.14 1.01 22.29
CA ALA A 91 -20.04 0.34 22.95
C ALA A 91 -19.95 -1.14 22.54
N ALA A 92 -21.07 -1.85 22.45
CA ALA A 92 -21.12 -3.24 21.98
C ALA A 92 -20.61 -3.37 20.54
N PHE A 93 -20.98 -2.44 19.66
CA PHE A 93 -20.45 -2.38 18.30
C PHE A 93 -18.93 -2.21 18.26
N LEU A 94 -18.39 -1.22 18.98
CA LEU A 94 -16.95 -0.96 18.99
C LEU A 94 -16.17 -2.10 19.66
N ARG A 95 -16.76 -2.79 20.64
CA ARG A 95 -16.22 -4.02 21.22
C ARG A 95 -16.11 -5.13 20.17
N GLU A 96 -17.14 -5.34 19.36
CA GLU A 96 -17.11 -6.34 18.28
C GLU A 96 -16.07 -5.95 17.21
N VAL A 97 -15.96 -4.67 16.87
CA VAL A 97 -14.92 -4.17 15.96
C VAL A 97 -13.52 -4.42 16.51
N ALA A 98 -13.31 -4.29 17.82
CA ALA A 98 -12.01 -4.50 18.46
C ALA A 98 -11.49 -5.94 18.29
N LEU A 99 -12.37 -6.92 18.11
CA LEU A 99 -11.99 -8.31 17.80
C LEU A 99 -11.22 -8.42 16.47
N GLY A 100 -11.40 -7.46 15.56
CA GLY A 100 -10.67 -7.37 14.30
C GLY A 100 -9.23 -6.85 14.43
N GLY A 101 -8.79 -6.46 15.63
CA GLY A 101 -7.41 -6.08 15.92
C GLY A 101 -7.27 -4.84 16.81
N PRO A 102 -6.06 -4.61 17.35
CA PRO A 102 -5.81 -3.65 18.43
C PRO A 102 -6.09 -2.18 18.07
N THR A 103 -6.09 -1.84 16.78
CA THR A 103 -6.34 -0.48 16.27
C THR A 103 -7.70 -0.33 15.58
N ALA A 104 -8.45 -1.43 15.43
CA ALA A 104 -9.66 -1.47 14.61
C ALA A 104 -10.76 -0.57 15.20
N ALA A 105 -11.05 -0.71 16.50
CA ALA A 105 -12.08 0.08 17.18
C ALA A 105 -11.72 1.57 17.20
N ALA A 106 -10.45 1.90 17.48
CA ALA A 106 -9.97 3.28 17.45
C ALA A 106 -10.14 3.92 16.05
N SER A 107 -9.79 3.20 14.99
CA SER A 107 -9.96 3.68 13.61
C SER A 107 -11.44 3.95 13.26
N VAL A 108 -12.33 3.05 13.65
CA VAL A 108 -13.78 3.21 13.45
C VAL A 108 -14.32 4.36 14.31
N TYR A 109 -13.94 4.46 15.58
CA TYR A 109 -14.30 5.58 16.45
C TYR A 109 -13.92 6.93 15.83
N GLN A 110 -12.69 7.06 15.32
CA GLN A 110 -12.24 8.31 14.69
C GLN A 110 -13.05 8.64 13.44
N SER A 111 -13.43 7.62 12.66
CA SER A 111 -14.25 7.77 11.47
C SER A 111 -15.67 8.23 11.83
N MET A 112 -16.26 7.63 12.87
CA MET A 112 -17.59 8.02 13.38
C MET A 112 -17.57 9.41 14.01
N SER A 113 -16.52 9.75 14.78
CA SER A 113 -16.34 11.10 15.34
C SER A 113 -16.21 12.17 14.25
N TRP A 114 -15.54 11.84 13.15
CA TRP A 114 -15.47 12.75 12.02
C TRP A 114 -16.82 12.93 11.33
N LEU A 115 -17.58 11.85 11.12
CA LEU A 115 -18.94 11.92 10.56
C LEU A 115 -19.85 12.76 11.45
N ASP A 116 -19.88 12.48 12.74
CA ASP A 116 -20.66 13.21 13.74
C ASP A 116 -20.33 14.71 13.74
N LYS A 117 -19.05 15.07 13.79
CA LYS A 117 -18.61 16.49 13.73
C LYS A 117 -18.92 17.20 12.43
N ARG A 118 -19.03 16.48 11.30
CA ARG A 118 -19.24 17.09 9.98
C ARG A 118 -20.70 17.18 9.59
N PHE A 119 -21.52 16.25 10.07
CA PHE A 119 -22.90 16.10 9.66
C PHE A 119 -23.90 16.27 10.81
N GLY A 120 -23.43 16.42 12.06
CA GLY A 120 -24.29 16.68 13.22
C GLY A 120 -25.17 15.50 13.61
N VAL A 121 -24.68 14.27 13.46
CA VAL A 121 -25.50 13.06 13.62
C VAL A 121 -26.01 12.88 15.05
N GLY A 122 -25.21 13.26 16.06
CA GLY A 122 -25.60 13.19 17.47
C GLY A 122 -25.30 11.84 18.13
N TRP A 123 -24.30 11.10 17.66
CA TRP A 123 -23.94 9.81 18.26
C TRP A 123 -23.32 9.98 19.66
N PRO A 124 -23.53 9.01 20.59
CA PRO A 124 -23.07 9.11 21.98
C PRO A 124 -21.55 8.83 22.15
N LEU A 125 -20.71 9.39 21.29
CA LEU A 125 -19.27 9.12 21.22
C LEU A 125 -18.47 9.61 22.43
N LEU A 126 -19.00 10.59 23.16
CA LEU A 126 -18.38 11.14 24.37
C LEU A 126 -18.84 10.44 25.65
N HIS A 127 -19.84 9.56 25.56
CA HIS A 127 -20.33 8.81 26.71
C HIS A 127 -19.23 7.90 27.29
N PHE A 128 -19.20 7.71 28.61
CA PHE A 128 -18.12 6.99 29.29
C PHE A 128 -17.95 5.54 28.82
N LEU A 129 -19.02 4.90 28.33
CA LEU A 129 -18.98 3.56 27.74
C LEU A 129 -18.33 3.50 26.35
N VAL A 130 -18.30 4.63 25.62
CA VAL A 130 -17.89 4.69 24.21
C VAL A 130 -16.55 5.40 24.04
N CYS A 131 -16.34 6.48 24.79
CA CYS A 131 -15.14 7.31 24.76
C CYS A 131 -13.81 6.54 24.89
N PRO A 132 -13.69 5.46 25.69
CA PRO A 132 -12.44 4.69 25.80
C PRO A 132 -11.95 4.10 24.47
N TYR A 133 -12.87 3.73 23.56
CA TYR A 133 -12.54 3.18 22.25
C TYR A 133 -11.84 4.17 21.31
N LYS A 134 -11.74 5.45 21.68
CA LYS A 134 -10.92 6.43 20.94
C LYS A 134 -9.42 6.11 21.00
N LEU A 135 -9.00 5.35 22.01
CA LEU A 135 -7.62 4.98 22.26
C LEU A 135 -7.32 3.62 21.64
N VAL A 136 -6.07 3.44 21.21
CA VAL A 136 -5.55 2.11 20.85
C VAL A 136 -5.33 1.32 22.13
N SER A 137 -5.53 0.00 22.10
CA SER A 137 -5.26 -0.87 23.26
C SER A 137 -3.87 -0.60 23.84
N CYS A 138 -3.78 -0.53 25.18
CA CYS A 138 -2.53 -0.26 25.89
C CYS A 138 -1.46 -1.34 25.65
N GLU A 139 -1.87 -2.55 25.29
CA GLU A 139 -0.96 -3.67 24.97
C GLU A 139 -0.38 -3.59 23.56
N HIS A 140 -0.85 -2.65 22.73
CA HIS A 140 -0.38 -2.54 21.35
C HIS A 140 0.96 -1.81 21.26
N ALA A 141 2.03 -2.58 21.06
CA ALA A 141 3.29 -2.05 20.56
C ALA A 141 3.24 -1.98 19.02
N ALA A 142 3.46 -0.78 18.46
CA ALA A 142 3.58 -0.62 17.02
C ALA A 142 4.84 -1.34 16.52
N LYS A 143 4.66 -2.50 15.87
CA LYS A 143 5.78 -3.23 15.28
C LYS A 143 6.17 -2.65 13.94
N GLN A 144 7.44 -2.35 13.83
CA GLN A 144 8.06 -1.84 12.63
C GLN A 144 8.28 -2.95 11.59
N ALA A 145 8.15 -2.63 10.29
CA ALA A 145 8.39 -3.62 9.24
C ALA A 145 9.88 -3.97 9.17
N LYS A 146 10.24 -5.24 8.95
CA LYS A 146 11.64 -5.62 8.70
C LYS A 146 12.18 -4.88 7.47
N GLU A 147 13.43 -4.51 7.46
CA GLU A 147 14.11 -3.92 6.31
C GLU A 147 14.21 -4.90 5.14
N LEU A 148 14.49 -4.37 3.95
CA LEU A 148 15.03 -5.17 2.84
C LEU A 148 16.48 -5.49 3.19
N GLU A 149 16.85 -6.77 3.16
CA GLU A 149 18.21 -7.20 3.47
C GLU A 149 19.15 -6.90 2.28
N PRO A 150 20.45 -6.63 2.50
CA PRO A 150 21.38 -6.32 1.41
C PRO A 150 21.45 -7.38 0.32
N TRP A 151 21.42 -8.67 0.68
CA TRP A 151 21.44 -9.76 -0.30
C TRP A 151 20.14 -9.83 -1.12
N GLU A 152 18.98 -9.51 -0.51
CA GLU A 152 17.70 -9.42 -1.24
C GLU A 152 17.79 -8.31 -2.30
N PHE A 153 18.40 -7.17 -1.96
CA PHE A 153 18.62 -6.06 -2.90
C PHE A 153 19.58 -6.43 -4.04
N LEU A 154 20.72 -7.06 -3.73
CA LEU A 154 21.69 -7.49 -4.74
C LEU A 154 21.08 -8.51 -5.71
N ASN A 155 20.29 -9.47 -5.21
CA ASN A 155 19.61 -10.44 -6.06
C ASN A 155 18.54 -9.77 -6.94
N LEU A 156 17.82 -8.76 -6.45
CA LEU A 156 16.93 -7.95 -7.29
C LEU A 156 17.69 -7.19 -8.39
N LEU A 157 18.89 -6.70 -8.08
CA LEU A 157 19.74 -6.03 -9.08
C LEU A 157 20.26 -7.00 -10.15
N MET A 158 20.65 -8.22 -9.75
CA MET A 158 21.01 -9.29 -10.68
C MET A 158 19.82 -9.69 -11.58
N LEU A 159 18.62 -9.82 -11.01
CA LEU A 159 17.42 -10.06 -11.80
C LEU A 159 17.13 -8.93 -12.79
N ALA A 160 17.40 -7.68 -12.43
CA ALA A 160 17.20 -6.55 -13.34
C ALA A 160 18.14 -6.59 -14.55
N GLU A 161 19.38 -7.06 -14.34
CA GLU A 161 20.38 -7.28 -15.39
C GLU A 161 19.94 -8.38 -16.39
N GLU A 162 19.39 -9.48 -15.87
CA GLU A 162 18.96 -10.62 -16.69
C GLU A 162 17.61 -10.42 -17.41
N LEU A 163 16.64 -9.79 -16.73
CA LEU A 163 15.29 -9.61 -17.26
C LEU A 163 15.24 -8.58 -18.38
N THR A 164 14.23 -8.64 -19.24
CA THR A 164 13.94 -7.63 -20.27
C THR A 164 12.49 -7.13 -20.17
N GLY A 165 12.12 -6.17 -21.02
CA GLY A 165 10.73 -5.75 -21.20
C GLY A 165 10.02 -5.32 -19.90
N PRO A 166 8.71 -5.61 -19.76
CA PRO A 166 7.90 -5.28 -18.59
C PRO A 166 8.45 -5.84 -17.28
N CYS A 167 9.07 -7.01 -17.30
CA CYS A 167 9.67 -7.63 -16.12
C CYS A 167 10.83 -6.77 -15.57
N ARG A 168 11.74 -6.31 -16.44
CA ARG A 168 12.83 -5.38 -16.06
C ARG A 168 12.28 -4.08 -15.49
N ILE A 169 11.24 -3.53 -16.10
CA ILE A 169 10.57 -2.30 -15.61
C ILE A 169 9.99 -2.50 -14.21
N LEU A 170 9.33 -3.62 -13.94
CA LEU A 170 8.74 -3.89 -12.63
C LEU A 170 9.79 -4.05 -11.53
N VAL A 171 10.91 -4.71 -11.82
CA VAL A 171 12.05 -4.75 -10.88
C VAL A 171 12.61 -3.36 -10.67
N SER A 172 12.71 -2.54 -11.73
CA SER A 172 13.16 -1.16 -11.65
C SER A 172 12.25 -0.30 -10.74
N PHE A 173 10.93 -0.51 -10.74
CA PHE A 173 10.03 0.15 -9.78
C PHE A 173 10.29 -0.26 -8.31
N VAL A 174 10.66 -1.53 -8.08
CA VAL A 174 11.05 -2.02 -6.75
C VAL A 174 12.38 -1.41 -6.32
N LEU A 175 13.39 -1.39 -7.19
CA LEU A 175 14.69 -0.78 -6.94
C LEU A 175 14.56 0.73 -6.67
N GLN A 176 13.82 1.45 -7.53
CA GLN A 176 13.48 2.86 -7.34
C GLN A 176 12.86 3.12 -5.97
N SER A 177 11.92 2.27 -5.53
CA SER A 177 11.30 2.38 -4.21
C SER A 177 12.30 2.21 -3.06
N ALA A 178 13.26 1.30 -3.22
CA ALA A 178 14.27 1.02 -2.21
C ALA A 178 15.26 2.19 -2.07
N VAL A 179 15.74 2.73 -3.20
CA VAL A 179 16.78 3.78 -3.18
C VAL A 179 16.25 5.20 -2.99
N SER A 180 14.99 5.47 -3.34
CA SER A 180 14.42 6.83 -3.22
C SER A 180 13.70 7.06 -1.89
N CYS A 181 13.43 6.02 -1.10
CA CYS A 181 12.73 6.09 0.20
C CYS A 181 11.30 6.69 0.20
N ILE A 182 10.70 6.86 -0.98
CA ILE A 182 9.40 7.50 -1.16
C ILE A 182 8.26 6.56 -0.77
N ARG A 183 7.16 7.12 -0.26
CA ARG A 183 5.93 6.35 0.01
C ARG A 183 5.24 5.99 -1.30
N PHE A 184 4.70 4.78 -1.40
CA PHE A 184 3.90 4.34 -2.56
C PHE A 184 2.87 5.39 -3.01
N ALA A 185 2.13 5.98 -2.05
CA ALA A 185 1.12 6.99 -2.36
C ALA A 185 1.68 8.29 -2.94
N HIS A 186 2.95 8.62 -2.65
CA HIS A 186 3.62 9.80 -3.20
C HIS A 186 4.20 9.49 -4.58
N VAL A 187 4.74 8.29 -4.79
CA VAL A 187 5.12 7.81 -6.14
C VAL A 187 3.94 7.90 -7.10
N GLN A 188 2.77 7.37 -6.70
CA GLN A 188 1.54 7.39 -7.51
C GLN A 188 0.92 8.79 -7.68
N ARG A 189 1.59 9.84 -7.20
CA ARG A 189 1.21 11.25 -7.38
C ARG A 189 2.40 12.09 -7.86
N SER A 190 3.44 11.41 -8.34
CA SER A 190 4.64 12.03 -8.86
C SER A 190 4.70 11.96 -10.38
N LYS A 191 5.55 12.79 -10.96
CA LYS A 191 5.93 12.79 -12.37
C LYS A 191 7.44 13.06 -12.49
N LEU A 192 8.08 12.54 -13.53
CA LEU A 192 9.45 12.89 -13.87
C LEU A 192 9.48 14.35 -14.32
N ILE A 193 10.45 15.14 -13.85
CA ILE A 193 10.59 16.55 -14.22
C ILE A 193 11.95 16.89 -14.83
N ALA A 194 13.01 16.17 -14.48
CA ALA A 194 14.33 16.35 -15.07
C ALA A 194 15.16 15.07 -14.93
N ALA A 195 16.05 14.85 -15.90
CA ALA A 195 17.10 13.85 -15.84
C ALA A 195 18.44 14.56 -15.69
N HIS A 196 19.23 14.14 -14.70
CA HIS A 196 20.53 14.70 -14.37
C HIS A 196 21.62 13.64 -14.51
N SER A 197 22.88 14.05 -14.53
CA SER A 197 24.01 13.12 -14.47
C SER A 197 23.98 12.38 -13.12
N GLY A 198 23.61 11.09 -13.16
CA GLY A 198 23.60 10.19 -12.01
C GLY A 198 22.32 10.18 -11.15
N TRP A 199 21.27 10.92 -11.52
CA TRP A 199 19.98 10.85 -10.81
C TRP A 199 18.80 11.39 -11.64
N LEU A 200 17.59 10.95 -11.31
CA LEU A 200 16.33 11.44 -11.87
C LEU A 200 15.56 12.28 -10.84
N GLU A 201 15.04 13.43 -11.27
CA GLU A 201 14.25 14.35 -10.43
C GLU A 201 12.76 14.16 -10.68
N TYR A 202 12.01 14.02 -9.59
CA TYR A 202 10.57 13.83 -9.60
C TYR A 202 9.86 14.90 -8.77
N GLU A 203 8.66 15.28 -9.19
CA GLU A 203 7.78 16.17 -8.43
C GLU A 203 6.56 15.41 -7.94
N CYS A 204 6.37 15.36 -6.62
CA CYS A 204 5.13 14.89 -6.00
C CYS A 204 4.15 16.05 -5.83
N SER A 205 2.96 15.92 -6.41
CA SER A 205 1.91 16.96 -6.37
C SER A 205 1.35 17.25 -4.96
N MET A 206 1.58 16.36 -3.99
CA MET A 206 1.04 16.50 -2.63
C MET A 206 1.98 15.93 -1.56
N GLY A 207 2.46 16.79 -0.65
CA GLY A 207 3.21 16.38 0.53
C GLY A 207 2.40 15.63 1.60
N LYS A 208 3.10 15.20 2.65
CA LYS A 208 2.52 14.46 3.80
C LYS A 208 1.60 15.36 4.63
N SER A 209 2.10 16.52 5.05
CA SER A 209 1.45 17.41 6.03
C SER A 209 0.69 18.54 5.35
N ARG A 210 -0.40 18.99 5.98
CA ARG A 210 -1.10 20.20 5.55
C ARG A 210 -0.39 21.43 6.10
N ARG A 211 -0.21 22.45 5.25
CA ARG A 211 0.19 23.81 5.62
C ARG A 211 -0.86 24.75 5.04
N GLY A 212 -1.58 25.49 5.88
CA GLY A 212 -2.68 26.35 5.42
C GLY A 212 -3.81 25.61 4.70
N GLY A 213 -4.15 24.38 5.11
CA GLY A 213 -5.20 23.57 4.48
C GLY A 213 -4.79 22.83 3.21
N CYS A 214 -3.71 23.25 2.55
CA CYS A 214 -3.14 22.60 1.36
C CYS A 214 -2.01 21.63 1.72
N ARG A 215 -1.72 20.65 0.86
CA ARG A 215 -0.54 19.78 0.96
C ARG A 215 0.43 20.22 -0.14
N PRO A 216 1.43 21.07 0.15
CA PRO A 216 2.28 21.63 -0.88
C PRO A 216 3.01 20.52 -1.65
N PRO A 217 3.26 20.71 -2.96
CA PRO A 217 4.09 19.80 -3.73
C PRO A 217 5.53 19.80 -3.20
N TYR A 218 6.27 18.73 -3.47
CA TYR A 218 7.68 18.64 -3.11
C TYR A 218 8.42 17.78 -4.15
N ARG A 219 9.73 17.99 -4.27
CA ARG A 219 10.59 17.26 -5.20
C ARG A 219 11.40 16.18 -4.49
N TRP A 220 11.76 15.14 -5.22
CA TRP A 220 12.58 14.04 -4.72
C TRP A 220 13.45 13.45 -5.83
N ALA A 221 14.51 12.77 -5.44
CA ALA A 221 15.50 12.20 -6.35
C ALA A 221 15.49 10.67 -6.33
N CYS A 222 15.73 10.06 -7.48
CA CYS A 222 16.14 8.66 -7.59
C CYS A 222 17.60 8.61 -8.04
N PRO A 223 18.54 8.13 -7.21
CA PRO A 223 19.94 7.97 -7.61
C PRO A 223 20.13 6.80 -8.57
N GLU A 224 21.24 6.82 -9.30
CA GLU A 224 21.67 5.70 -10.14
C GLU A 224 21.94 4.44 -9.31
N VAL A 225 21.54 3.30 -9.88
CA VAL A 225 21.89 1.95 -9.44
C VAL A 225 22.17 1.15 -10.69
N SER A 226 23.45 0.85 -10.92
CA SER A 226 23.89 0.12 -12.09
C SER A 226 24.63 -1.16 -11.71
N ARG A 227 24.58 -2.13 -12.63
CA ARG A 227 25.33 -3.38 -12.56
C ARG A 227 25.48 -3.94 -13.97
N GLY A 228 26.72 -4.21 -14.38
CA GLY A 228 27.00 -4.75 -15.70
C GLY A 228 26.37 -3.89 -16.80
N SER A 229 25.45 -4.47 -17.57
CA SER A 229 24.72 -3.78 -18.64
C SER A 229 23.44 -3.07 -18.19
N PHE A 230 23.05 -3.19 -16.92
CA PHE A 230 21.84 -2.56 -16.38
C PHE A 230 22.15 -1.20 -15.75
N SER A 231 21.38 -0.19 -16.15
CA SER A 231 21.21 1.09 -15.44
C SER A 231 19.74 1.26 -15.05
N LEU A 232 19.51 1.61 -13.78
CA LEU A 232 18.18 1.93 -13.29
C LEU A 232 17.64 3.21 -13.94
N LEU A 233 18.48 4.23 -14.09
CA LEU A 233 18.01 5.52 -14.63
C LEU A 233 17.74 5.44 -16.12
N GLU A 234 18.60 4.79 -16.90
CA GLU A 234 18.36 4.59 -18.34
C GLU A 234 17.05 3.81 -18.56
N THR A 235 16.86 2.73 -17.79
CA THR A 235 15.64 1.92 -17.85
C THR A 235 14.38 2.73 -17.51
N LEU A 236 14.42 3.53 -16.44
CA LEU A 236 13.28 4.36 -16.04
C LEU A 236 13.03 5.53 -16.99
N GLN A 237 14.10 6.14 -17.50
CA GLN A 237 14.02 7.25 -18.45
C GLN A 237 13.41 6.78 -19.77
N GLN A 238 13.92 5.68 -20.34
CA GLN A 238 13.36 5.06 -21.54
C GLN A 238 11.88 4.73 -21.36
N PHE A 239 11.52 4.14 -20.21
CA PHE A 239 10.11 3.87 -19.88
C PHE A 239 9.25 5.15 -19.86
N HIS A 240 9.76 6.24 -19.30
CA HIS A 240 9.03 7.51 -19.24
C HIS A 240 8.90 8.20 -20.60
N GLU A 241 9.87 8.01 -21.51
CA GLU A 241 9.87 8.58 -22.85
C GLU A 241 8.99 7.78 -23.82
N GLU A 242 9.04 6.45 -23.74
CA GLU A 242 8.43 5.57 -24.75
C GLU A 242 7.07 4.98 -24.34
N VAL A 243 6.85 4.77 -23.03
CA VAL A 243 5.70 3.99 -22.53
C VAL A 243 4.76 4.85 -21.68
N ALA A 244 5.28 5.72 -20.82
CA ALA A 244 4.44 6.49 -19.92
C ALA A 244 3.55 7.49 -20.67
N HIS A 245 2.27 7.59 -20.28
CA HIS A 245 1.37 8.55 -20.90
C HIS A 245 1.80 9.99 -20.52
N PRO A 246 1.99 10.92 -21.47
CA PRO A 246 2.55 12.26 -21.18
C PRO A 246 1.74 13.11 -20.19
N LYS A 247 0.43 12.84 -20.10
CA LYS A 247 -0.50 13.51 -19.17
C LYS A 247 -0.78 12.71 -17.89
N ALA A 248 -0.09 11.60 -17.66
CA ALA A 248 -0.27 10.81 -16.44
C ALA A 248 0.12 11.64 -15.21
N SER A 249 -0.69 11.57 -14.16
CA SER A 249 -0.42 12.20 -12.87
C SER A 249 0.14 11.19 -11.84
N PHE A 250 0.73 10.10 -12.32
CA PHE A 250 1.25 8.97 -11.55
C PHE A 250 2.47 8.38 -12.28
N LEU A 251 3.40 7.76 -11.55
CA LEU A 251 4.62 7.19 -12.14
C LEU A 251 4.46 5.76 -12.65
N TRP A 252 3.84 4.87 -11.88
CA TRP A 252 3.78 3.45 -12.26
C TRP A 252 2.37 3.09 -12.73
N PRO A 253 2.18 2.80 -14.03
CA PRO A 253 0.91 2.33 -14.56
C PRO A 253 0.60 0.91 -14.10
N ALA A 254 -0.68 0.57 -14.10
CA ALA A 254 -1.11 -0.81 -13.88
C ALA A 254 -0.63 -1.71 -15.02
N ILE A 255 -0.50 -3.01 -14.74
CA ILE A 255 -0.26 -4.04 -15.75
C ILE A 255 -1.58 -4.71 -16.13
N GLN A 256 -1.71 -5.08 -17.39
CA GLN A 256 -2.84 -5.84 -17.91
C GLN A 256 -2.47 -7.32 -17.94
N LEU A 257 -3.08 -8.08 -17.03
CA LEU A 257 -2.93 -9.53 -16.99
C LEU A 257 -4.10 -10.17 -17.74
N SER A 258 -3.82 -11.24 -18.48
CA SER A 258 -4.83 -12.03 -19.20
C SER A 258 -4.90 -13.44 -18.64
N SER A 259 -6.07 -14.08 -18.80
CA SER A 259 -6.24 -15.51 -18.51
C SER A 259 -5.44 -16.39 -19.47
N GLU A 260 -5.18 -15.93 -20.69
CA GLU A 260 -4.38 -16.63 -21.69
C GLU A 260 -2.94 -16.86 -21.21
N HIS A 261 -2.37 -15.90 -20.48
CA HIS A 261 -1.06 -16.05 -19.84
C HIS A 261 -1.18 -16.56 -18.40
N LEU A 262 -2.30 -17.20 -18.02
CA LEU A 262 -2.55 -17.67 -16.66
C LEU A 262 -2.31 -16.60 -15.58
N TRP A 263 -2.59 -15.34 -15.92
CA TRP A 263 -2.34 -14.17 -15.08
C TRP A 263 -0.87 -13.93 -14.70
N GLN A 264 0.06 -14.55 -15.43
CA GLN A 264 1.49 -14.34 -15.29
C GLN A 264 1.95 -13.07 -15.99
N ILE A 265 3.13 -12.60 -15.61
CA ILE A 265 3.79 -11.45 -16.23
C ILE A 265 4.82 -12.00 -17.20
N MET A 266 4.56 -11.77 -18.47
CA MET A 266 5.35 -12.19 -19.62
C MET A 266 6.11 -10.98 -20.19
N GLU A 267 7.05 -11.22 -21.10
CA GLU A 267 7.83 -10.16 -21.76
C GLU A 267 6.97 -9.23 -22.64
N ASP A 268 5.78 -9.65 -23.02
CA ASP A 268 4.81 -8.87 -23.82
C ASP A 268 3.66 -8.30 -22.97
N THR A 269 3.69 -8.48 -21.64
CA THR A 269 2.60 -8.00 -20.76
C THR A 269 2.44 -6.48 -20.82
N PRO A 270 1.29 -5.96 -21.30
CA PRO A 270 1.18 -4.53 -21.53
C PRO A 270 0.92 -3.73 -20.25
N PHE A 271 1.42 -2.48 -20.26
CA PHE A 271 1.08 -1.49 -19.25
C PHE A 271 -0.18 -0.71 -19.64
N LEU A 272 -1.12 -0.57 -18.70
CA LEU A 272 -2.29 0.28 -18.80
C LEU A 272 -1.91 1.74 -18.48
N THR A 273 -1.37 2.44 -19.46
CA THR A 273 -0.77 3.78 -19.31
C THR A 273 -1.73 4.88 -18.83
N HIS A 274 -3.03 4.65 -18.93
CA HIS A 274 -4.09 5.55 -18.45
C HIS A 274 -4.52 5.27 -17.00
N ARG A 275 -3.98 4.22 -16.36
CA ARG A 275 -4.40 3.75 -15.04
C ARG A 275 -3.22 3.57 -14.10
N GLN A 276 -3.28 4.20 -12.93
CA GLN A 276 -2.26 4.02 -11.87
C GLN A 276 -2.24 2.57 -11.34
N MET A 277 -1.04 2.07 -11.00
CA MET A 277 -0.87 0.79 -10.34
C MET A 277 -1.47 0.84 -8.92
N SER A 278 -2.26 -0.18 -8.58
CA SER A 278 -2.76 -0.32 -7.21
C SER A 278 -1.65 -0.79 -6.27
N ARG A 279 -1.73 -0.41 -4.99
CA ARG A 279 -0.78 -0.90 -3.98
C ARG A 279 -0.81 -2.43 -3.87
N SER A 280 -1.98 -3.07 -3.99
CA SER A 280 -2.09 -4.53 -3.94
C SER A 280 -1.30 -5.17 -5.07
N ARG A 281 -1.51 -4.68 -6.31
CA ARG A 281 -0.84 -5.23 -7.49
C ARG A 281 0.68 -5.05 -7.38
N PHE A 282 1.15 -3.86 -6.98
CA PHE A 282 2.57 -3.65 -6.73
C PHE A 282 3.12 -4.63 -5.69
N MET A 283 2.40 -4.84 -4.59
CA MET A 283 2.84 -5.76 -3.55
C MET A 283 2.87 -7.21 -4.03
N GLU A 284 1.97 -7.64 -4.89
CA GLU A 284 2.01 -8.97 -5.52
C GLU A 284 3.28 -9.12 -6.38
N CYS A 285 3.57 -8.14 -7.24
CA CYS A 285 4.79 -8.12 -8.05
C CYS A 285 6.04 -8.16 -7.15
N PHE A 286 6.12 -7.27 -6.15
CA PHE A 286 7.27 -7.21 -5.24
C PHE A 286 7.52 -8.54 -4.52
N ARG A 287 6.46 -9.22 -4.05
CA ARG A 287 6.58 -10.50 -3.36
C ARG A 287 7.01 -11.61 -4.32
N GLY A 288 6.49 -11.63 -5.54
CA GLY A 288 6.93 -12.57 -6.58
C GLY A 288 8.41 -12.37 -6.94
N LEU A 289 8.85 -11.11 -7.05
CA LEU A 289 10.24 -10.78 -7.30
C LEU A 289 11.17 -11.18 -6.15
N LEU A 290 10.75 -11.02 -4.90
CA LEU A 290 11.51 -11.53 -3.75
C LEU A 290 11.65 -13.06 -3.77
N THR A 291 10.59 -13.78 -4.14
CA THR A 291 10.66 -15.24 -4.32
C THR A 291 11.64 -15.60 -5.42
N ARG A 292 11.57 -14.92 -6.57
CA ARG A 292 12.51 -15.12 -7.68
C ARG A 292 13.94 -14.74 -7.32
N ALA A 293 14.12 -13.79 -6.40
CA ALA A 293 15.41 -13.41 -5.83
C ALA A 293 15.92 -14.38 -4.75
N GLY A 294 15.27 -15.53 -4.55
CA GLY A 294 15.71 -16.59 -3.64
C GLY A 294 15.17 -16.49 -2.20
N LEU A 295 14.27 -15.53 -1.92
CA LEU A 295 13.62 -15.48 -0.61
C LEU A 295 12.52 -16.55 -0.52
N HIS A 296 12.53 -17.33 0.57
CA HIS A 296 11.50 -18.35 0.79
C HIS A 296 10.06 -17.75 0.69
N PRO A 297 9.12 -18.38 -0.04
CA PRO A 297 7.79 -17.83 -0.31
C PRO A 297 7.03 -17.36 0.93
N SER A 298 7.11 -18.08 2.05
CA SER A 298 6.45 -17.69 3.31
C SER A 298 6.96 -16.35 3.86
N LYS A 299 8.27 -16.08 3.74
CA LYS A 299 8.87 -14.79 4.14
C LYS A 299 8.52 -13.70 3.14
N ALA A 300 8.59 -14.01 1.84
CA ALA A 300 8.20 -13.07 0.79
C ALA A 300 6.75 -12.60 0.95
N HIS A 301 5.80 -13.50 1.25
CA HIS A 301 4.38 -13.16 1.40
C HIS A 301 4.11 -12.10 2.49
N THR A 302 4.87 -12.15 3.59
CA THR A 302 4.74 -11.18 4.69
C THR A 302 5.42 -9.83 4.39
N ALA A 303 6.13 -9.72 3.27
CA ALA A 303 6.77 -8.47 2.88
C ALA A 303 5.74 -7.35 2.67
N HIS A 304 6.13 -6.15 3.10
CA HIS A 304 5.36 -4.93 2.99
C HIS A 304 6.17 -3.84 2.30
N TYR A 305 5.50 -2.88 1.67
CA TYR A 305 6.18 -1.77 0.97
C TYR A 305 7.23 -1.05 1.84
N ASN A 306 7.00 -0.95 3.16
CA ASN A 306 7.94 -0.29 4.06
C ASN A 306 9.29 -1.01 4.18
N ARG A 307 9.43 -2.29 3.79
CA ARG A 307 10.75 -2.95 3.74
C ARG A 307 11.70 -2.18 2.80
N LEU A 308 11.20 -1.81 1.63
CA LEU A 308 11.93 -1.03 0.61
C LEU A 308 12.39 0.32 1.15
N ARG A 309 11.46 1.07 1.76
CA ARG A 309 11.74 2.41 2.31
C ARG A 309 12.73 2.43 3.48
N ARG A 310 13.02 1.26 4.07
CA ARG A 310 13.98 1.11 5.16
C ARG A 310 15.37 0.73 4.68
N PHE A 311 15.52 0.38 3.41
CA PHE A 311 16.79 -0.07 2.85
C PHE A 311 17.88 1.00 2.99
N MET A 312 17.73 2.16 2.35
CA MET A 312 18.75 3.21 2.40
C MET A 312 18.96 3.82 3.80
N PRO A 313 17.94 4.02 4.65
CA PRO A 313 18.16 4.45 6.02
C PRO A 313 19.00 3.45 6.82
N THR A 314 18.77 2.16 6.61
CA THR A 314 19.59 1.12 7.24
C THR A 314 21.02 1.18 6.70
N ALA A 315 21.20 1.32 5.38
CA ALA A 315 22.52 1.45 4.78
C ALA A 315 23.27 2.68 5.32
N ALA A 316 22.63 3.85 5.40
CA ALA A 316 23.24 5.06 5.93
C ALA A 316 23.75 4.89 7.37
N MET A 317 23.00 4.17 8.21
CA MET A 317 23.44 3.85 9.57
C MET A 317 24.61 2.87 9.60
N VAL A 318 24.59 1.82 8.76
CA VAL A 318 25.69 0.85 8.63
C VAL A 318 26.97 1.53 8.17
N PHE A 319 26.87 2.47 7.21
CA PHE A 319 27.99 3.26 6.72
C PHE A 319 28.38 4.44 7.63
N LYS A 320 27.70 4.61 8.77
CA LYS A 320 27.96 5.70 9.74
C LYS A 320 27.94 7.08 9.08
N CYS A 321 27.02 7.29 8.14
CA CYS A 321 26.82 8.60 7.53
C CYS A 321 26.56 9.66 8.61
N ALA A 322 26.99 10.90 8.38
CA ALA A 322 26.65 12.01 9.26
C ALA A 322 25.12 12.15 9.37
N GLU A 323 24.62 12.61 10.51
CA GLU A 323 23.17 12.68 10.78
C GLU A 323 22.41 13.46 9.71
N ALA A 324 22.99 14.57 9.23
CA ALA A 324 22.42 15.38 8.17
C ALA A 324 22.23 14.59 6.86
N ASP A 325 23.23 13.79 6.47
CA ASP A 325 23.20 12.98 5.26
C ASP A 325 22.23 11.80 5.42
N ALA A 326 22.25 11.13 6.57
CA ALA A 326 21.31 10.05 6.89
C ALA A 326 19.86 10.54 6.87
N GLN A 327 19.59 11.78 7.30
CA GLN A 327 18.27 12.41 7.19
C GLN A 327 17.89 12.75 5.74
N ALA A 328 18.86 13.23 4.95
CA ALA A 328 18.67 13.59 3.56
C ALA A 328 18.27 12.38 2.70
N VAL A 329 18.84 11.19 2.97
CA VAL A 329 18.52 9.93 2.29
C VAL A 329 17.02 9.62 2.29
N GLY A 330 16.31 9.86 3.40
CA GLY A 330 14.87 9.63 3.50
C GLY A 330 14.00 10.81 3.03
N SER A 331 14.62 11.90 2.55
CA SER A 331 13.99 13.20 2.32
C SER A 331 13.17 13.68 3.52
N TRP A 332 13.67 13.46 4.74
CA TRP A 332 12.99 13.89 5.96
C TRP A 332 13.33 15.35 6.27
N THR A 333 12.31 16.20 6.24
CA THR A 333 12.46 17.65 6.44
C THR A 333 12.19 18.09 7.87
N GLU A 334 12.46 17.24 8.88
CA GLU A 334 12.26 17.63 10.29
C GLU A 334 13.23 18.76 10.71
N ASN A 335 14.31 18.95 9.97
CA ASN A 335 15.24 20.08 10.11
C ASN A 335 14.76 21.29 9.30
N VAL A 336 13.63 21.89 9.66
CA VAL A 336 13.39 23.29 9.31
C VAL A 336 13.68 24.12 10.56
N GLN A 337 14.75 24.91 10.48
CA GLN A 337 15.09 25.97 11.43
C GLN A 337 13.81 26.69 11.88
N GLY A 338 13.50 26.64 13.18
CA GLY A 338 12.47 27.48 13.80
C GLY A 338 11.24 26.80 14.38
N SER A 339 11.03 25.49 14.21
CA SER A 339 10.04 24.79 15.05
C SER A 339 10.69 24.34 16.35
N LYS A 340 10.10 24.67 17.51
CA LYS A 340 10.49 24.16 18.83
C LYS A 340 10.35 22.62 18.84
N ALA A 341 11.32 21.93 18.25
CA ALA A 341 11.40 20.49 18.29
C ALA A 341 11.77 20.10 19.73
N SER A 342 10.90 19.31 20.36
CA SER A 342 11.22 18.68 21.63
C SER A 342 12.57 17.98 21.52
N THR A 343 13.48 18.26 22.44
CA THR A 343 14.87 17.77 22.52
C THR A 343 15.02 16.23 22.58
N ASN A 344 13.92 15.47 22.59
CA ASN A 344 13.88 14.01 22.76
C ASN A 344 13.35 13.22 21.55
N ARG A 345 13.32 13.79 20.33
CA ARG A 345 12.90 13.01 19.15
C ARG A 345 14.07 12.25 18.56
N VAL A 346 13.99 10.93 18.57
CA VAL A 346 14.88 10.05 17.80
C VAL A 346 14.83 10.49 16.33
N PRO A 347 15.98 10.79 15.69
CA PRO A 347 16.01 11.24 14.32
C PRO A 347 15.33 10.21 13.39
N MET A 348 14.54 10.66 12.41
CA MET A 348 13.80 9.76 11.50
C MET A 348 14.67 8.73 10.76
N ALA A 349 15.93 9.06 10.44
CA ALA A 349 16.89 8.12 9.88
C ALA A 349 17.14 6.93 10.80
N VAL A 350 17.37 7.20 12.09
CA VAL A 350 17.52 6.17 13.13
C VAL A 350 16.21 5.40 13.32
N HIS A 351 15.07 6.10 13.32
CA HIS A 351 13.78 5.45 13.47
C HIS A 351 13.45 4.48 12.33
N TYR A 352 13.86 4.76 11.09
CA TYR A 352 13.59 3.90 9.94
C TYR A 352 14.71 2.89 9.63
N ALA A 353 15.88 3.01 10.24
CA ALA A 353 16.95 2.02 10.12
C ALA A 353 16.58 0.70 10.80
N GLY A 354 17.02 -0.43 10.26
CA GLY A 354 16.85 -1.76 10.87
C GLY A 354 17.55 -1.87 12.24
N GLU A 355 16.99 -2.68 13.14
CA GLU A 355 17.53 -2.93 14.49
C GLU A 355 18.97 -3.47 14.44
N ARG A 356 19.38 -4.10 13.33
CA ARG A 356 20.73 -4.67 13.14
C ARG A 356 21.81 -3.65 12.78
N ALA A 357 21.51 -2.36 12.65
CA ALA A 357 22.54 -1.36 12.32
C ALA A 357 23.70 -1.33 13.34
N SER A 358 23.44 -1.65 14.61
CA SER A 358 24.47 -1.83 15.63
C SER A 358 25.30 -3.12 15.43
N ASP A 359 24.68 -4.21 14.96
CA ASP A 359 25.33 -5.51 14.76
C ASP A 359 26.25 -5.53 13.54
N TYR A 360 25.90 -4.81 12.47
CA TYR A 360 26.77 -4.64 11.29
C TYR A 360 27.99 -3.75 11.57
N SER A 361 27.93 -2.93 12.62
CA SER A 361 29.01 -1.98 12.96
C SER A 361 30.18 -2.61 13.72
N SER A 362 29.95 -3.78 14.35
CA SER A 362 30.97 -4.56 15.08
C SER A 362 31.53 -5.72 14.25
N HIS A 363 30.81 -6.16 13.21
CA HIS A 363 31.25 -7.18 12.25
C HIS A 363 31.27 -6.54 10.86
N GLY A 364 32.29 -5.73 10.58
CA GLY A 364 32.36 -4.93 9.34
C GLY A 364 31.94 -5.76 8.13
N MET A 365 30.79 -5.42 7.53
CA MET A 365 30.12 -6.07 6.39
C MET A 365 30.60 -7.49 6.02
N LEU A 366 30.71 -8.38 7.02
CA LEU A 366 31.02 -9.78 6.79
C LEU A 366 29.68 -10.41 6.45
N LEU A 367 29.49 -10.67 5.14
CA LEU A 367 28.57 -11.70 4.66
C LEU A 367 28.72 -12.88 5.62
N LYS A 368 27.74 -13.16 6.50
CA LYS A 368 27.84 -14.25 7.48
C LYS A 368 28.30 -15.54 6.77
N PRO A 369 29.56 -15.99 6.93
CA PRO A 369 30.09 -17.09 6.15
C PRO A 369 30.29 -18.27 7.08
N ASP A 370 29.21 -18.94 7.48
CA ASP A 370 29.35 -20.19 8.27
C ASP A 370 28.56 -21.37 7.68
N SER A 371 28.00 -21.25 6.46
CA SER A 371 27.49 -22.44 5.74
C SER A 371 27.31 -22.33 4.22
N TRP A 372 27.80 -21.27 3.58
CA TRP A 372 27.62 -21.09 2.14
C TRP A 372 28.99 -21.21 1.45
N THR A 373 29.37 -22.42 1.09
CA THR A 373 30.45 -22.62 0.13
C THR A 373 29.96 -22.11 -1.23
N TRP A 374 30.83 -21.45 -1.98
CA TRP A 374 30.56 -21.00 -3.37
C TRP A 374 30.06 -22.14 -4.28
N GLU A 375 30.35 -23.39 -3.92
CA GLU A 375 29.83 -24.59 -4.58
C GLU A 375 28.33 -24.83 -4.35
N ALA A 376 27.75 -24.42 -3.21
CA ALA A 376 26.31 -24.59 -2.94
C ALA A 376 25.42 -23.66 -3.77
N VAL A 377 25.93 -22.47 -4.12
CA VAL A 377 25.26 -21.49 -5.00
C VAL A 377 25.28 -21.94 -6.46
N ASN A 378 26.33 -22.67 -6.88
CA ASN A 378 26.40 -23.28 -8.21
C ASN A 378 25.71 -24.65 -8.32
N GLN A 379 25.53 -25.37 -7.20
CA GLN A 379 24.83 -26.66 -7.17
C GLN A 379 23.32 -26.54 -7.03
N THR A 380 22.81 -25.40 -6.53
CA THR A 380 21.45 -25.00 -6.91
C THR A 380 21.54 -24.46 -8.33
N LYS A 381 21.48 -25.38 -9.32
CA LYS A 381 20.87 -25.04 -10.60
C LYS A 381 19.69 -24.16 -10.27
N VAL A 382 19.68 -22.94 -10.80
CA VAL A 382 18.54 -22.04 -10.82
C VAL A 382 17.40 -22.86 -11.39
N GLY A 383 16.68 -23.54 -10.49
CA GLY A 383 15.59 -24.42 -10.83
C GLY A 383 14.51 -23.46 -11.27
N VAL A 384 14.34 -23.35 -12.58
CA VAL A 384 13.06 -22.98 -13.14
C VAL A 384 12.04 -23.85 -12.39
N ILE A 385 11.26 -23.26 -11.50
CA ILE A 385 10.02 -23.90 -11.08
C ILE A 385 9.19 -23.87 -12.34
N ASP A 386 9.10 -25.02 -13.01
CA ASP A 386 8.21 -25.14 -14.15
C ASP A 386 6.79 -24.86 -13.64
N CYS A 387 6.16 -23.83 -14.20
CA CYS A 387 4.80 -23.45 -13.81
C CYS A 387 3.79 -24.56 -14.16
N ALA A 388 4.20 -25.55 -14.97
CA ALA A 388 3.46 -26.78 -15.17
C ALA A 388 3.15 -27.48 -13.83
N ASP A 389 4.08 -27.50 -12.87
CA ASP A 389 3.97 -28.27 -11.62
C ASP A 389 3.18 -27.55 -10.51
N LEU A 390 2.64 -26.35 -10.77
CA LEU A 390 1.92 -25.56 -9.78
C LEU A 390 0.42 -25.85 -9.83
N GLU A 391 -0.07 -26.66 -8.88
CA GLU A 391 -1.51 -26.88 -8.67
C GLU A 391 -2.23 -25.55 -8.38
N TRP A 392 -3.41 -25.35 -8.98
CA TRP A 392 -4.23 -24.15 -8.77
C TRP A 392 -5.72 -24.45 -8.77
N PHE A 393 -6.50 -23.52 -8.23
CA PHE A 393 -7.95 -23.55 -8.30
C PHE A 393 -8.55 -22.14 -8.40
N GLN A 394 -9.75 -22.03 -8.96
CA GLN A 394 -10.49 -20.78 -9.07
C GLN A 394 -11.64 -20.75 -8.06
N GLN A 395 -11.84 -19.59 -7.44
CA GLN A 395 -13.01 -19.32 -6.62
C GLN A 395 -13.59 -17.96 -7.00
N ARG A 396 -14.80 -17.97 -7.58
CA ARG A 396 -15.42 -16.79 -8.20
C ARG A 396 -14.47 -16.20 -9.25
N ASP A 397 -14.21 -14.90 -9.20
CA ASP A 397 -13.36 -14.18 -10.17
C ASP A 397 -11.87 -14.22 -9.78
N LYS A 398 -11.47 -15.07 -8.85
CA LYS A 398 -10.10 -15.11 -8.31
C LYS A 398 -9.46 -16.48 -8.50
N VAL A 399 -8.26 -16.48 -9.07
CA VAL A 399 -7.41 -17.67 -9.19
C VAL A 399 -6.46 -17.74 -8.00
N HIS A 400 -6.34 -18.92 -7.44
CA HIS A 400 -5.52 -19.22 -6.28
C HIS A 400 -4.53 -20.34 -6.61
N LEU A 401 -3.26 -20.12 -6.34
CA LEU A 401 -2.27 -21.20 -6.33
C LEU A 401 -2.48 -22.04 -5.07
N THR A 402 -2.34 -23.35 -5.20
CA THR A 402 -2.43 -24.30 -4.09
C THR A 402 -1.08 -24.34 -3.36
N LYS A 403 -1.10 -24.09 -2.06
CA LYS A 403 0.05 -24.18 -1.15
C LYS A 403 0.29 -25.62 -0.72
N GLU A 404 -0.79 -26.27 -0.31
CA GLU A 404 -0.82 -27.63 0.21
C GLU A 404 -2.27 -28.13 0.18
N ARG A 405 -2.49 -29.38 0.57
CA ARG A 405 -3.81 -29.94 0.84
C ARG A 405 -3.94 -30.18 2.34
N ASP A 406 -5.09 -29.85 2.90
CA ASP A 406 -5.35 -30.13 4.32
C ASP A 406 -5.57 -31.64 4.57
N LEU A 407 -5.83 -32.00 5.82
CA LEU A 407 -6.07 -33.39 6.23
C LEU A 407 -7.28 -34.02 5.51
N GLU A 408 -8.21 -33.21 5.01
CA GLU A 408 -9.39 -33.62 4.25
C GLU A 408 -9.15 -33.54 2.72
N GLN A 409 -7.90 -33.41 2.28
CA GLN A 409 -7.50 -33.31 0.87
C GLN A 409 -8.04 -32.08 0.13
N ARG A 410 -8.45 -31.04 0.86
CA ARG A 410 -8.91 -29.76 0.30
C ARG A 410 -7.73 -28.85 0.02
N SER A 411 -7.71 -28.26 -1.17
CA SER A 411 -6.66 -27.33 -1.57
C SER A 411 -6.66 -26.07 -0.69
N VAL A 412 -5.53 -25.83 -0.02
CA VAL A 412 -5.28 -24.63 0.76
C VAL A 412 -4.62 -23.61 -0.18
N PRO A 413 -5.24 -22.44 -0.42
CA PRO A 413 -4.64 -21.44 -1.29
C PRO A 413 -3.45 -20.77 -0.60
N TRP A 414 -2.42 -20.40 -1.35
CA TRP A 414 -1.24 -19.65 -0.85
C TRP A 414 -1.56 -18.35 -0.11
N CYS A 415 -2.77 -17.81 -0.28
CA CYS A 415 -3.24 -16.61 0.41
C CYS A 415 -3.98 -16.90 1.74
N ARG A 416 -4.01 -18.14 2.24
CA ARG A 416 -4.67 -18.53 3.49
C ARG A 416 -3.92 -19.63 4.22
N GLU A 417 -4.27 -19.79 5.51
CA GLU A 417 -3.80 -20.89 6.36
C GLU A 417 -4.77 -22.09 6.37
N GLN A 418 -5.97 -21.95 5.80
CA GLN A 418 -7.00 -22.98 5.74
C GLN A 418 -7.69 -22.95 4.37
N PRO A 419 -8.28 -24.08 3.92
CA PRO A 419 -9.07 -24.11 2.69
C PRO A 419 -10.24 -23.14 2.74
N PHE A 420 -10.81 -22.85 1.58
CA PHE A 420 -12.12 -22.19 1.58
C PHE A 420 -13.19 -23.15 2.09
N HIS A 421 -14.14 -22.63 2.86
CA HIS A 421 -15.33 -23.39 3.27
C HIS A 421 -16.23 -23.78 2.09
N GLN A 422 -16.05 -23.12 0.94
CA GLN A 422 -16.78 -23.40 -0.29
C GLN A 422 -15.86 -24.10 -1.25
N ASP A 423 -16.39 -25.10 -1.96
CA ASP A 423 -15.65 -25.76 -3.02
C ASP A 423 -15.25 -24.76 -4.13
N PRO A 424 -14.04 -24.91 -4.69
CA PRO A 424 -13.60 -24.09 -5.80
C PRO A 424 -14.47 -24.36 -7.03
N SER A 425 -14.73 -23.31 -7.80
CA SER A 425 -15.53 -23.41 -9.03
C SER A 425 -14.80 -24.16 -10.15
N GLN A 426 -13.47 -24.21 -10.08
CA GLN A 426 -12.64 -24.97 -11.02
C GLN A 426 -11.31 -25.35 -10.36
N ARG A 427 -10.75 -26.51 -10.71
CA ARG A 427 -9.43 -26.99 -10.27
C ARG A 427 -8.60 -27.37 -11.50
N GLY A 428 -7.30 -27.08 -11.47
CA GLY A 428 -6.35 -27.48 -12.51
C GLY A 428 -5.39 -28.55 -12.00
N ALA A 429 -5.43 -29.74 -12.61
CA ALA A 429 -4.43 -30.80 -12.45
C ALA A 429 -3.87 -31.17 -13.83
N ILE A 430 -2.56 -31.40 -13.90
CA ILE A 430 -1.84 -31.86 -15.09
C ILE A 430 -2.35 -33.28 -15.42
N LYS A 431 -2.82 -33.51 -16.64
CA LYS A 431 -2.99 -34.88 -17.15
C LYS A 431 -1.61 -35.49 -17.37
N GLU A 432 -1.30 -36.56 -16.64
CA GLU A 432 -0.17 -37.43 -16.98
C GLU A 432 -0.30 -37.85 -18.45
N MET A 433 0.69 -37.50 -19.27
CA MET A 433 0.91 -38.17 -20.56
C MET A 433 1.45 -39.57 -20.24
N ALA A 434 0.56 -40.54 -20.17
CA ALA A 434 0.91 -41.94 -20.15
C ALA A 434 1.32 -42.38 -21.57
N SER A 435 2.60 -42.78 -21.68
CA SER A 435 3.27 -43.63 -22.70
C SER A 435 2.93 -43.46 -24.17
#